data_AF-A0A164ZUT9-F1
#
_entry.id   AF-A0A164ZUT9-F1
#
_cell.length_a   1.000
_cell.length_b   1.000
_cell.length_c   1.000
_cell.angle_alpha   90.00
_cell.angle_beta   90.00
_cell.angle_gamma   90.00
#
_symmetry.space_group_name_H-M   'P 1'
#
loop_
_entity.id
_entity.type
_entity.pdbx_description
1 polymer ?
#
loop_
_entity_poly.entity_id
_entity_poly.type
_entity_poly.pdbx_seq_one_letter_code
_entity_poly.pdbx_strand_id
1 'polypeptide(L)'
;MATCTTFERKLLSYVEISKENRRGHLKIMVLIHYHTQRCNPRLRVVRCWKKPFFATVFLTFLMSAGFLFNSDNRLLRADDHLDFDGFNNETGANSLIVPNIIHFIRFNLTEYSFVDYLCLRAAFLRQRPDFVYIHTDVPEPEKGGYRGKYWNMIKKDKKLMSSIRFLPIQLATEIFGQPLSKDWQVYHGSDLARIRTMMKYGGIYLDNDVLVLQNLDKYRRFEISMNWDEGDSLGSQVIIAHKNARFLNRWLDSYHDYRPNIWYYNAGDLPIRGILNFHPELLHRVKGEFGADSKKSLKHFTEEGYEGWRKNDAIHLLVNHLYSVKPEDFKPLVFDEEMIQTYKFPFGQMAREVLAALNETDSNYF
;
A
#
# COMPACT_ATOMS: atom_id res chain seq x y z
N MET A 1 20.14 -26.06 -43.21
CA MET A 1 18.78 -25.48 -43.21
C MET A 1 17.89 -26.36 -42.35
N ALA A 2 17.11 -25.70 -41.49
CA ALA A 2 15.89 -26.14 -40.79
C ALA A 2 15.95 -27.19 -39.63
N THR A 3 15.47 -26.68 -38.49
CA THR A 3 15.16 -27.19 -37.15
C THR A 3 13.85 -27.98 -37.04
N CYS A 4 13.66 -28.79 -35.99
CA CYS A 4 12.32 -29.23 -35.49
C CYS A 4 12.43 -29.70 -34.01
N THR A 5 12.32 -28.80 -33.03
CA THR A 5 11.17 -28.51 -32.13
C THR A 5 10.76 -29.60 -31.11
N THR A 6 10.87 -29.19 -29.85
CA THR A 6 10.36 -29.73 -28.59
C THR A 6 8.83 -29.85 -28.58
N PHE A 7 8.30 -30.92 -27.97
CA PHE A 7 6.87 -31.01 -27.63
C PHE A 7 6.70 -31.15 -26.12
N GLU A 8 6.27 -30.05 -25.47
CA GLU A 8 5.86 -30.03 -24.07
C GLU A 8 4.49 -30.70 -23.91
N ARG A 9 4.34 -31.50 -22.85
CA ARG A 9 3.04 -32.07 -22.45
C ARG A 9 2.25 -31.01 -21.68
N LYS A 10 1.08 -30.61 -22.19
CA LYS A 10 0.09 -29.84 -21.43
C LYS A 10 -0.68 -30.78 -20.49
N LEU A 11 -0.59 -30.53 -19.18
CA LEU A 11 -1.59 -30.98 -18.21
C LEU A 11 -2.72 -29.95 -18.20
N LEU A 12 -3.95 -30.39 -18.47
CA LEU A 12 -5.16 -29.61 -18.18
C LEU A 12 -5.74 -30.15 -16.87
N SER A 13 -5.56 -29.40 -15.80
CA SER A 13 -6.28 -29.62 -14.53
C SER A 13 -7.36 -28.54 -14.41
N TYR A 14 -8.62 -28.94 -14.30
CA TYR A 14 -9.70 -28.05 -13.87
C TYR A 14 -10.14 -28.43 -12.47
N VAL A 15 -10.37 -27.41 -11.64
CA VAL A 15 -10.91 -27.54 -10.27
C VAL A 15 -12.40 -27.25 -10.35
N GLU A 16 -13.24 -28.25 -10.08
CA GLU A 16 -14.68 -28.06 -9.97
C GLU A 16 -15.04 -27.90 -8.49
N ILE A 17 -15.63 -26.75 -8.13
CA ILE A 17 -16.10 -26.46 -6.77
C ILE A 17 -17.62 -26.62 -6.78
N SER A 18 -18.17 -27.64 -6.12
CA SER A 18 -19.62 -27.79 -5.95
C SER A 18 -20.06 -27.46 -4.52
N LYS A 19 -21.28 -26.89 -4.39
CA LYS A 19 -21.83 -26.31 -3.16
C LYS A 19 -22.44 -27.34 -2.19
N GLU A 20 -22.24 -27.00 -0.91
CA GLU A 20 -23.00 -27.26 0.33
C GLU A 20 -23.83 -28.55 0.51
N ASN A 21 -23.51 -29.26 1.61
CA ASN A 21 -24.48 -30.08 2.33
C ASN A 21 -24.87 -29.40 3.65
N ARG A 22 -26.09 -29.65 4.16
CA ARG A 22 -26.80 -28.94 5.26
C ARG A 22 -26.14 -28.95 6.65
N ARG A 23 -24.82 -29.17 6.76
CA ARG A 23 -24.04 -29.14 8.01
C ARG A 23 -22.78 -28.28 7.94
N GLY A 24 -22.63 -27.41 6.95
CA GLY A 24 -21.63 -26.33 7.00
C GLY A 24 -20.15 -26.74 6.90
N HIS A 25 -19.83 -27.93 6.38
CA HIS A 25 -18.44 -28.32 6.10
C HIS A 25 -18.15 -28.31 4.60
N LEU A 26 -17.10 -27.58 4.20
CA LEU A 26 -16.58 -27.53 2.84
C LEU A 26 -15.82 -28.84 2.53
N LYS A 27 -16.27 -29.61 1.55
CA LYS A 27 -15.50 -30.75 0.99
C LYS A 27 -14.91 -30.32 -0.35
N ILE A 28 -13.58 -30.31 -0.45
CA ILE A 28 -12.87 -30.11 -1.72
C ILE A 28 -12.57 -31.51 -2.28
N MET A 29 -13.15 -31.84 -3.44
CA MET A 29 -12.88 -33.09 -4.14
C MET A 29 -12.07 -32.78 -5.41
N VAL A 30 -10.83 -33.27 -5.48
CA VAL A 30 -9.96 -33.07 -6.64
C VAL A 30 -9.97 -34.34 -7.48
N LEU A 31 -10.60 -34.29 -8.65
CA LEU A 31 -10.63 -35.38 -9.63
C LEU A 31 -9.53 -35.16 -10.67
N ILE A 32 -8.56 -36.08 -10.75
CA ILE A 32 -7.50 -36.05 -11.76
C ILE A 32 -7.83 -37.07 -12.84
N HIS A 33 -8.20 -36.61 -14.04
CA HIS A 33 -8.39 -37.47 -15.21
C HIS A 33 -7.09 -37.62 -16.01
N TYR A 34 -6.65 -38.87 -16.23
CA TYR A 34 -5.53 -39.19 -17.11
C TYR A 34 -6.06 -39.70 -18.45
N HIS A 35 -5.84 -38.95 -19.53
CA HIS A 35 -6.03 -39.47 -20.89
C HIS A 35 -4.79 -40.27 -21.31
N THR A 36 -4.87 -41.60 -21.27
CA THR A 36 -3.88 -42.48 -21.91
C THR A 36 -4.41 -42.94 -23.26
N GLN A 37 -3.87 -42.43 -24.36
CA GLN A 37 -4.04 -43.10 -25.67
C GLN A 37 -3.13 -44.33 -25.72
N ARG A 38 -3.71 -45.45 -26.19
CA ARG A 38 -3.17 -46.81 -26.18
C ARG A 38 -2.10 -47.03 -27.26
N CYS A 39 -0.97 -47.64 -26.90
CA CYS A 39 -0.19 -48.51 -27.78
C CYS A 39 0.20 -49.81 -27.03
N ASN A 40 0.20 -50.93 -27.75
CA ASN A 40 0.27 -52.34 -27.29
C ASN A 40 1.62 -52.74 -26.62
N PRO A 41 1.68 -53.85 -25.84
CA PRO A 41 2.66 -54.09 -24.80
C PRO A 41 3.89 -54.86 -25.27
N ARG A 42 5.08 -54.43 -24.85
CA ARG A 42 6.20 -55.34 -24.56
C ARG A 42 6.90 -54.88 -23.30
N LEU A 43 7.03 -55.80 -22.36
CA LEU A 43 7.63 -55.64 -21.05
C LEU A 43 9.06 -55.07 -21.12
N ARG A 44 9.31 -54.03 -20.33
CA ARG A 44 10.51 -53.91 -19.47
C ARG A 44 10.09 -53.19 -18.19
N VAL A 45 10.06 -53.95 -17.09
CA VAL A 45 9.89 -53.41 -15.74
C VAL A 45 11.18 -52.66 -15.39
N VAL A 46 11.21 -51.36 -15.64
CA VAL A 46 12.17 -50.47 -14.99
C VAL A 46 11.52 -50.05 -13.67
N ARG A 47 12.06 -50.58 -12.58
CA ARG A 47 11.70 -50.24 -11.20
C ARG A 47 12.09 -48.78 -10.95
N CYS A 48 11.22 -47.85 -11.33
CA CYS A 48 11.41 -46.43 -11.03
C CYS A 48 10.86 -46.18 -9.62
N TRP A 49 11.76 -46.08 -8.63
CA TRP A 49 11.42 -45.56 -7.31
C TRP A 49 10.94 -44.11 -7.47
N LYS A 50 9.63 -43.91 -7.63
CA LYS A 50 9.03 -42.57 -7.56
C LYS A 50 9.11 -42.12 -6.10
N LYS A 51 10.12 -41.31 -5.80
CA LYS A 51 10.33 -40.69 -4.49
C LYS A 51 9.07 -39.89 -4.07
N PRO A 52 8.66 -39.91 -2.79
CA PRO A 52 7.53 -39.14 -2.25
C PRO A 52 7.82 -37.63 -2.12
N PHE A 53 8.78 -37.10 -2.89
CA PHE A 53 9.32 -35.76 -2.70
C PHE A 53 8.33 -34.67 -3.14
N PHE A 54 7.55 -34.91 -4.20
CA PHE A 54 6.63 -33.89 -4.75
C PHE A 54 5.35 -33.67 -3.93
N ALA A 55 4.82 -34.72 -3.29
CA ALA A 55 3.65 -34.57 -2.42
C ALA A 55 4.01 -33.77 -1.15
N THR A 56 5.23 -33.96 -0.63
CA THR A 56 5.70 -33.28 0.58
C THR A 56 5.91 -31.78 0.32
N VAL A 57 6.50 -31.40 -0.83
CA VAL A 57 6.71 -29.99 -1.21
C VAL A 57 5.39 -29.24 -1.41
N PHE A 58 4.40 -29.89 -2.04
CA PHE A 58 3.08 -29.27 -2.26
C PHE A 58 2.28 -29.12 -0.96
N LEU A 59 2.38 -30.11 -0.06
CA LEU A 59 1.74 -30.03 1.26
C LEU A 59 2.40 -28.96 2.15
N THR A 60 3.73 -28.83 2.11
CA THR A 60 4.43 -27.75 2.81
C THR A 60 4.06 -26.38 2.27
N PHE A 61 3.85 -26.24 0.95
CA PHE A 61 3.44 -24.97 0.33
C PHE A 61 2.00 -24.59 0.70
N LEU A 62 1.09 -25.56 0.74
CA LEU A 62 -0.30 -25.32 1.19
C LEU A 62 -0.36 -25.01 2.69
N MET A 63 0.46 -25.69 3.51
CA MET A 63 0.54 -25.39 4.94
C MET A 63 1.17 -24.02 5.21
N SER A 64 2.22 -23.61 4.47
CA SER A 64 2.83 -22.28 4.64
C SER A 64 1.95 -21.15 4.12
N ALA A 65 1.30 -21.32 2.96
CA ALA A 65 0.32 -20.36 2.45
C ALA A 65 -0.90 -20.24 3.38
N GLY A 66 -1.39 -21.38 3.91
CA GLY A 66 -2.43 -21.41 4.92
C GLY A 66 -2.01 -20.77 6.24
N PHE A 67 -0.77 -20.97 6.69
CA PHE A 67 -0.25 -20.37 7.92
C PHE A 67 -0.08 -18.85 7.80
N LEU A 68 0.39 -18.36 6.65
CA LEU A 68 0.51 -16.92 6.37
C LEU A 68 -0.87 -16.24 6.27
N PHE A 69 -1.82 -16.85 5.54
CA PHE A 69 -3.20 -16.33 5.50
C PHE A 69 -3.89 -16.36 6.87
N ASN A 70 -3.59 -17.37 7.69
CA ASN A 70 -4.20 -17.52 9.01
C ASN A 70 -3.54 -16.58 10.04
N SER A 71 -2.23 -16.28 9.93
CA SER A 71 -1.57 -15.27 10.76
C SER A 71 -2.07 -13.87 10.49
N ASP A 72 -2.25 -13.50 9.22
CA ASP A 72 -2.77 -12.17 8.82
C ASP A 72 -4.19 -11.97 9.37
N ASN A 73 -5.04 -12.99 9.26
CA ASN A 73 -6.38 -12.97 9.84
C ASN A 73 -6.38 -12.98 11.38
N ARG A 74 -5.37 -13.56 12.04
CA ARG A 74 -5.30 -13.60 13.50
C ARG A 74 -4.88 -12.25 14.08
N LEU A 75 -3.98 -11.54 13.41
CA LEU A 75 -3.54 -10.19 13.79
C LEU A 75 -4.68 -9.18 13.61
N LEU A 76 -5.43 -9.29 12.50
CA LEU A 76 -6.62 -8.46 12.25
C LEU A 76 -7.77 -8.73 13.24
N ARG A 77 -7.87 -9.92 13.83
CA ARG A 77 -8.93 -10.33 14.75
C ARG A 77 -8.65 -10.01 16.22
N ALA A 78 -7.40 -9.83 16.63
CA ALA A 78 -7.07 -9.53 18.02
C ALA A 78 -7.54 -8.12 18.45
N ASP A 79 -7.75 -7.21 17.50
CA ASP A 79 -8.10 -5.79 17.70
C ASP A 79 -9.61 -5.49 17.56
N ASP A 80 -10.44 -6.51 17.28
CA ASP A 80 -11.87 -6.33 16.97
C ASP A 80 -12.75 -5.82 18.14
N HIS A 81 -12.18 -5.66 19.35
CA HIS A 81 -12.93 -5.39 20.57
C HIS A 81 -12.76 -3.98 21.14
N LEU A 82 -12.00 -3.09 20.49
CA LEU A 82 -11.90 -1.70 20.93
C LEU A 82 -13.13 -0.91 20.49
N ASP A 83 -13.95 -0.55 21.47
CA ASP A 83 -14.98 0.47 21.38
C ASP A 83 -14.36 1.84 21.67
N PHE A 84 -14.64 2.82 20.81
CA PHE A 84 -14.12 4.18 20.95
C PHE A 84 -15.13 5.15 21.53
N ASP A 85 -16.30 4.70 22.00
CA ASP A 85 -17.22 5.55 22.75
C ASP A 85 -16.50 6.18 23.96
N GLY A 86 -16.45 7.53 23.97
CA GLY A 86 -15.72 8.30 24.98
C GLY A 86 -14.19 8.30 24.85
N PHE A 87 -13.61 7.73 23.79
CA PHE A 87 -12.15 7.75 23.58
C PHE A 87 -11.63 9.18 23.39
N ASN A 88 -10.45 9.45 23.96
CA ASN A 88 -9.82 10.77 23.94
C ASN A 88 -8.64 10.79 22.95
N ASN A 89 -8.80 11.49 21.83
CA ASN A 89 -7.74 11.65 20.82
C ASN A 89 -6.71 12.74 21.13
N GLU A 90 -6.85 13.48 22.23
CA GLU A 90 -5.80 14.39 22.70
C GLU A 90 -4.73 13.62 23.48
N THR A 91 -5.14 12.70 24.36
CA THR A 91 -4.22 11.93 25.20
C THR A 91 -3.87 10.56 24.61
N GLY A 92 -4.79 9.95 23.86
CA GLY A 92 -4.63 8.62 23.29
C GLY A 92 -4.63 7.49 24.34
N ALA A 93 -4.34 6.28 23.88
CA ALA A 93 -4.22 5.08 24.69
C ALA A 93 -2.82 4.93 25.31
N ASN A 94 -2.73 4.12 26.36
CA ASN A 94 -1.46 3.77 27.01
C ASN A 94 -0.60 2.77 26.20
N SER A 95 -1.18 2.17 25.14
CA SER A 95 -0.52 1.22 24.25
C SER A 95 -0.74 1.60 22.79
N LEU A 96 0.00 0.95 21.89
CA LEU A 96 -0.28 1.03 20.45
C LEU A 96 -1.56 0.23 20.17
N ILE A 97 -2.53 0.89 19.56
CA ILE A 97 -3.85 0.33 19.21
C ILE A 97 -4.11 0.33 17.70
N VAL A 98 -3.19 0.90 16.91
CA VAL A 98 -3.25 0.85 15.45
C VAL A 98 -2.28 -0.22 14.95
N PRO A 99 -2.69 -1.16 14.07
CA PRO A 99 -1.79 -2.17 13.50
C PRO A 99 -0.58 -1.56 12.78
N ASN A 100 0.58 -2.24 12.79
CA ASN A 100 1.79 -1.77 12.09
C ASN A 100 1.79 -2.22 10.61
N ILE A 101 0.72 -1.89 9.89
CA ILE A 101 0.54 -2.29 8.49
C ILE A 101 0.57 -1.02 7.65
N ILE A 102 1.44 -0.96 6.65
CA ILE A 102 1.47 0.17 5.71
C ILE A 102 0.59 -0.12 4.51
N HIS A 103 -0.18 0.86 4.05
CA HIS A 103 -1.03 0.79 2.88
C HIS A 103 -0.61 1.81 1.83
N PHE A 104 -0.34 1.34 0.62
CA PHE A 104 -0.23 2.17 -0.59
C PHE A 104 -1.37 1.83 -1.54
N ILE A 105 -1.95 2.84 -2.19
CA ILE A 105 -3.00 2.66 -3.21
C ILE A 105 -2.44 3.10 -4.56
N ARG A 106 -2.48 2.20 -5.55
CA ARG A 106 -1.90 2.41 -6.88
C ARG A 106 -2.89 2.00 -7.96
N PHE A 107 -3.62 2.97 -8.49
CA PHE A 107 -4.55 2.77 -9.61
C PHE A 107 -3.90 3.10 -10.95
N ASN A 108 -4.10 2.25 -11.96
CA ASN A 108 -3.58 2.41 -13.32
C ASN A 108 -2.05 2.56 -13.42
N LEU A 109 -1.31 2.15 -12.39
CA LEU A 109 0.15 2.31 -12.30
C LEU A 109 0.84 0.95 -12.39
N THR A 110 1.57 0.73 -13.47
CA THR A 110 2.36 -0.50 -13.72
C THR A 110 3.86 -0.32 -13.49
N GLU A 111 4.30 0.90 -13.14
CA GLU A 111 5.71 1.23 -12.94
C GLU A 111 5.88 2.00 -11.62
N TYR A 112 7.09 1.91 -11.07
CA TYR A 112 7.56 2.72 -9.97
C TYR A 112 8.52 3.76 -10.51
N SER A 113 8.32 5.03 -10.18
CA SER A 113 9.32 6.08 -10.32
C SER A 113 10.42 5.94 -9.25
N PHE A 114 11.48 6.75 -9.37
CA PHE A 114 12.49 6.85 -8.31
C PHE A 114 11.87 7.29 -6.99
N VAL A 115 10.95 8.25 -7.04
CA VAL A 115 10.28 8.80 -5.86
C VAL A 115 9.40 7.72 -5.21
N ASP A 116 8.59 7.00 -5.98
CA ASP A 116 7.79 5.89 -5.45
C ASP A 116 8.67 4.86 -4.73
N TYR A 117 9.79 4.50 -5.36
CA TYR A 117 10.77 3.57 -4.80
C TYR A 117 11.38 4.09 -3.50
N LEU A 118 11.85 5.34 -3.51
CA LEU A 118 12.46 5.98 -2.36
C LEU A 118 11.48 6.04 -1.19
N CYS A 119 10.24 6.48 -1.43
CA CYS A 119 9.18 6.56 -0.43
C CYS A 119 8.83 5.19 0.15
N LEU A 120 8.66 4.16 -0.70
CA LEU A 120 8.44 2.79 -0.25
C LEU A 120 9.60 2.27 0.62
N ARG A 121 10.85 2.44 0.17
CA ARG A 121 12.04 1.98 0.93
C ARG A 121 12.17 2.74 2.24
N ALA A 122 11.95 4.05 2.25
CA ALA A 122 12.03 4.89 3.45
C ALA A 122 10.96 4.47 4.48
N ALA A 123 9.72 4.31 4.03
CA ALA A 123 8.62 3.83 4.87
C ALA A 123 8.95 2.46 5.49
N PHE A 124 9.42 1.51 4.70
CA PHE A 124 9.81 0.18 5.19
C PHE A 124 10.98 0.24 6.19
N LEU A 125 12.00 1.04 5.89
CA LEU A 125 13.20 1.18 6.72
C LEU A 125 12.89 1.82 8.09
N ARG A 126 12.14 2.92 8.08
CA ARG A 126 11.88 3.76 9.26
C ARG A 126 10.76 3.19 10.14
N GLN A 127 9.66 2.77 9.52
CA GLN A 127 8.51 2.26 10.26
C GLN A 127 8.66 0.81 10.68
N ARG A 128 9.43 0.00 9.92
CA ARG A 128 9.59 -1.45 10.14
C ARG A 128 8.22 -2.15 10.28
N PRO A 129 7.34 -2.02 9.27
CA PRO A 129 5.99 -2.55 9.36
C PRO A 129 6.00 -4.08 9.37
N ASP A 130 4.95 -4.67 9.93
CA ASP A 130 4.70 -6.11 9.83
C ASP A 130 4.43 -6.50 8.38
N PHE A 131 3.62 -5.68 7.69
CA PHE A 131 3.31 -5.84 6.27
C PHE A 131 3.21 -4.51 5.53
N VAL A 132 3.48 -4.56 4.23
CA VAL A 132 3.20 -3.47 3.29
C VAL A 132 2.14 -3.97 2.29
N TYR A 133 0.95 -3.42 2.37
CA TYR A 133 -0.15 -3.76 1.47
C TYR A 133 -0.19 -2.76 0.32
N ILE A 134 -0.06 -3.28 -0.89
CA ILE A 134 -0.21 -2.51 -2.13
C ILE A 134 -1.58 -2.84 -2.69
N HIS A 135 -2.51 -1.91 -2.56
CA HIS A 135 -3.84 -2.03 -3.15
C HIS A 135 -3.81 -1.52 -4.58
N THR A 136 -4.24 -2.33 -5.54
CA THR A 136 -4.09 -1.99 -6.96
C THR A 136 -5.17 -2.61 -7.84
N ASP A 137 -5.41 -2.01 -9.00
CA ASP A 137 -6.30 -2.51 -10.06
C ASP A 137 -5.54 -3.20 -11.21
N VAL A 138 -4.20 -3.22 -11.16
CA VAL A 138 -3.39 -3.92 -12.16
C VAL A 138 -3.23 -5.40 -11.79
N PRO A 139 -2.88 -6.27 -12.76
CA PRO A 139 -2.64 -7.69 -12.49
C PRO A 139 -1.58 -7.93 -11.40
N GLU A 140 -1.56 -9.13 -10.83
CA GLU A 140 -0.48 -9.54 -9.93
C GLU A 140 0.91 -9.40 -10.59
N PRO A 141 1.99 -9.17 -9.82
CA PRO A 141 3.33 -9.01 -10.37
C PRO A 141 3.78 -10.18 -11.27
N GLU A 142 3.44 -11.41 -10.90
CA GLU A 142 3.76 -12.64 -11.65
C GLU A 142 3.04 -12.69 -13.01
N LYS A 143 1.94 -11.95 -13.15
CA LYS A 143 1.15 -11.79 -14.38
C LYS A 143 1.53 -10.53 -15.15
N GLY A 144 2.62 -9.86 -14.78
CA GLY A 144 3.15 -8.70 -15.48
C GLY A 144 2.52 -7.36 -15.09
N GLY A 145 1.86 -7.28 -13.92
CA GLY A 145 1.27 -6.01 -13.46
C GLY A 145 2.28 -4.91 -13.11
N TYR A 146 3.52 -5.28 -12.77
CA TYR A 146 4.57 -4.32 -12.43
C TYR A 146 5.86 -4.55 -13.23
N ARG A 147 6.46 -3.46 -13.70
CA ARG A 147 7.68 -3.43 -14.51
C ARG A 147 8.53 -2.19 -14.23
N GLY A 148 9.67 -2.08 -14.92
CA GLY A 148 10.59 -0.95 -14.83
C GLY A 148 11.78 -1.16 -13.89
N LYS A 149 12.76 -0.25 -13.98
CA LYS A 149 14.03 -0.28 -13.23
C LYS A 149 13.79 -0.40 -11.73
N TYR A 150 12.99 0.49 -11.17
CA TYR A 150 12.77 0.58 -9.74
C TYR A 150 11.95 -0.59 -9.18
N TRP A 151 10.98 -1.10 -9.93
CA TRP A 151 10.31 -2.36 -9.57
C TRP A 151 11.30 -3.54 -9.52
N ASN A 152 12.23 -3.62 -10.47
CA ASN A 152 13.27 -4.65 -10.43
C ASN A 152 14.20 -4.51 -9.22
N MET A 153 14.42 -3.29 -8.73
CA MET A 153 15.17 -3.06 -7.49
C MET A 153 14.37 -3.49 -6.26
N ILE A 154 13.07 -3.16 -6.19
CA ILE A 154 12.17 -3.63 -5.12
C ILE A 154 12.17 -5.16 -5.07
N LYS A 155 12.01 -5.83 -6.22
CA LYS A 155 12.03 -7.30 -6.31
C LYS A 155 13.32 -7.95 -5.79
N LYS A 156 14.46 -7.26 -5.86
CA LYS A 156 15.75 -7.77 -5.39
C LYS A 156 15.87 -7.70 -3.86
N ASP A 157 15.19 -6.75 -3.22
CA ASP A 157 15.13 -6.64 -1.76
C ASP A 157 14.21 -7.74 -1.20
N LYS A 158 14.80 -8.88 -0.82
CA LYS A 158 14.05 -10.05 -0.34
C LYS A 158 13.25 -9.76 0.93
N LYS A 159 13.77 -8.91 1.82
CA LYS A 159 13.14 -8.59 3.11
C LYS A 159 11.93 -7.70 2.92
N LEU A 160 12.05 -6.69 2.06
CA LEU A 160 10.91 -5.88 1.65
C LEU A 160 9.87 -6.75 0.93
N MET A 161 10.29 -7.53 -0.08
CA MET A 161 9.38 -8.36 -0.87
C MET A 161 8.63 -9.39 -0.04
N SER A 162 9.25 -10.01 0.97
CA SER A 162 8.56 -10.94 1.86
C SER A 162 7.47 -10.28 2.72
N SER A 163 7.58 -8.97 2.92
CA SER A 163 6.63 -8.17 3.72
C SER A 163 5.51 -7.56 2.85
N ILE A 164 5.70 -7.50 1.53
CA ILE A 164 4.70 -6.95 0.61
C ILE A 164 3.55 -7.95 0.38
N ARG A 165 2.31 -7.43 0.32
CA ARG A 165 1.13 -8.14 -0.17
C ARG A 165 0.43 -7.29 -1.23
N PHE A 166 0.10 -7.88 -2.36
CA PHE A 166 -0.68 -7.23 -3.42
C PHE A 166 -2.16 -7.55 -3.22
N LEU A 167 -2.98 -6.52 -3.07
CA LEU A 167 -4.40 -6.64 -2.78
C LEU A 167 -5.20 -6.03 -3.94
N PRO A 168 -5.92 -6.83 -4.73
CA PRO A 168 -6.69 -6.31 -5.85
C PRO A 168 -7.87 -5.47 -5.34
N ILE A 169 -8.01 -4.25 -5.87
CA ILE A 169 -9.16 -3.37 -5.65
C ILE A 169 -9.59 -2.76 -6.98
N GLN A 170 -10.86 -2.33 -7.05
CA GLN A 170 -11.38 -1.65 -8.23
C GLN A 170 -11.43 -0.14 -7.98
N LEU A 171 -11.06 0.64 -9.00
CA LEU A 171 -11.27 2.07 -9.00
C LEU A 171 -12.78 2.35 -9.00
N ALA A 172 -13.25 3.06 -7.98
CA ALA A 172 -14.66 3.41 -7.89
C ALA A 172 -15.11 4.27 -9.09
N THR A 173 -16.30 4.00 -9.58
CA THR A 173 -16.96 4.79 -10.63
C THR A 173 -18.06 5.69 -10.07
N GLU A 174 -18.57 5.37 -8.88
CA GLU A 174 -19.59 6.13 -8.17
C GLU A 174 -19.48 5.97 -6.65
N ILE A 175 -20.21 6.82 -5.92
CA ILE A 175 -20.43 6.75 -4.48
C ILE A 175 -21.88 7.17 -4.17
N PHE A 176 -22.61 6.33 -3.44
CA PHE A 176 -24.03 6.56 -3.07
C PHE A 176 -24.93 6.96 -4.26
N GLY A 177 -24.78 6.29 -5.41
CA GLY A 177 -25.53 6.58 -6.63
C GLY A 177 -25.07 7.83 -7.39
N GLN A 178 -24.00 8.49 -6.94
CA GLN A 178 -23.43 9.68 -7.57
C GLN A 178 -22.17 9.30 -8.36
N PRO A 179 -22.11 9.57 -9.68
CA PRO A 179 -20.93 9.25 -10.48
C PRO A 179 -19.73 10.08 -10.04
N LEU A 180 -18.55 9.45 -10.01
CA LEU A 180 -17.32 10.19 -9.76
C LEU A 180 -17.00 11.13 -10.93
N SER A 181 -16.20 12.17 -10.64
CA SER A 181 -15.73 13.12 -11.64
C SER A 181 -14.99 12.40 -12.75
N LYS A 182 -15.25 12.73 -14.01
CA LYS A 182 -14.50 12.17 -15.14
C LYS A 182 -13.06 12.69 -15.15
N ASP A 183 -12.87 13.96 -14.82
CA ASP A 183 -11.56 14.61 -14.88
C ASP A 183 -10.67 14.22 -13.67
N TRP A 184 -11.29 13.88 -12.53
CA TRP A 184 -10.56 13.54 -11.31
C TRP A 184 -10.90 12.15 -10.76
N GLN A 185 -11.33 11.23 -11.62
CA GLN A 185 -11.80 9.90 -11.20
C GLN A 185 -10.76 9.18 -10.33
N VAL A 186 -9.49 9.20 -10.75
CA VAL A 186 -8.40 8.55 -10.01
C VAL A 186 -8.18 9.19 -8.65
N TYR A 187 -8.24 10.53 -8.55
CA TYR A 187 -8.06 11.25 -7.28
C TYR A 187 -9.22 10.93 -6.32
N HIS A 188 -10.45 11.19 -6.73
CA HIS A 188 -11.62 10.97 -5.88
C HIS A 188 -11.83 9.48 -5.55
N GLY A 189 -11.54 8.59 -6.50
CA GLY A 189 -11.56 7.15 -6.27
C GLY A 189 -10.48 6.69 -5.29
N SER A 190 -9.30 7.32 -5.29
CA SER A 190 -8.25 7.07 -4.30
C SER A 190 -8.65 7.55 -2.91
N ASP A 191 -9.34 8.69 -2.80
CA ASP A 191 -9.89 9.18 -1.53
C ASP A 191 -10.87 8.17 -0.91
N LEU A 192 -11.78 7.62 -1.72
CA LEU A 192 -12.69 6.56 -1.26
C LEU A 192 -11.96 5.27 -0.90
N ALA A 193 -10.96 4.90 -1.71
CA ALA A 193 -10.21 3.67 -1.50
C ALA A 193 -9.38 3.74 -0.20
N ARG A 194 -8.79 4.90 0.15
CA ARG A 194 -8.06 5.04 1.42
C ARG A 194 -9.00 4.94 2.62
N ILE A 195 -10.16 5.60 2.60
CA ILE A 195 -11.15 5.52 3.69
C ILE A 195 -11.59 4.06 3.89
N ARG A 196 -12.02 3.39 2.81
CA ARG A 196 -12.46 1.98 2.86
C ARG A 196 -11.35 1.03 3.28
N THR A 197 -10.11 1.31 2.90
CA THR A 197 -8.93 0.54 3.32
C THR A 197 -8.73 0.66 4.83
N MET A 198 -8.76 1.89 5.37
CA MET A 198 -8.63 2.11 6.80
C MET A 198 -9.76 1.43 7.58
N MET A 199 -11.00 1.50 7.09
CA MET A 199 -12.14 0.81 7.71
C MET A 199 -12.01 -0.72 7.70
N LYS A 200 -11.29 -1.29 6.73
CA LYS A 200 -11.12 -2.74 6.61
C LYS A 200 -9.94 -3.28 7.42
N TYR A 201 -8.82 -2.57 7.41
CA TYR A 201 -7.54 -3.09 7.93
C TYR A 201 -6.98 -2.27 9.10
N GLY A 202 -7.40 -1.02 9.27
CA GLY A 202 -6.69 -0.04 10.08
C GLY A 202 -5.32 0.26 9.48
N GLY A 203 -4.32 0.55 10.30
CA GLY A 203 -2.93 0.65 9.88
C GLY A 203 -2.46 2.08 9.59
N ILE A 204 -1.54 2.20 8.63
CA ILE A 204 -0.85 3.43 8.22
C ILE A 204 -1.00 3.57 6.71
N TYR A 205 -1.91 4.40 6.25
CA TYR A 205 -1.99 4.78 4.84
C TYR A 205 -1.00 5.89 4.52
N LEU A 206 -0.32 5.76 3.38
CA LEU A 206 0.60 6.73 2.81
C LEU A 206 0.26 6.94 1.33
N ASP A 207 0.13 8.20 0.90
CA ASP A 207 0.24 8.53 -0.54
C ASP A 207 1.61 8.07 -1.07
N ASN A 208 1.69 7.73 -2.36
CA ASN A 208 2.88 7.11 -2.95
C ASN A 208 4.12 8.01 -2.95
N ASP A 209 3.93 9.32 -2.82
CA ASP A 209 4.97 10.33 -2.73
C ASP A 209 5.09 10.92 -1.30
N VAL A 210 4.69 10.16 -0.28
CA VAL A 210 5.01 10.47 1.11
C VAL A 210 6.35 9.86 1.51
N LEU A 211 7.31 10.73 1.83
CA LEU A 211 8.61 10.32 2.36
C LEU A 211 8.56 10.24 3.89
N VAL A 212 8.64 9.04 4.44
CA VAL A 212 8.71 8.81 5.89
C VAL A 212 10.14 9.04 6.38
N LEU A 213 10.30 10.00 7.29
CA LEU A 213 11.60 10.39 7.85
C LEU A 213 11.86 9.76 9.22
N GLN A 214 10.80 9.60 10.03
CA GLN A 214 10.85 9.05 11.39
C GLN A 214 9.84 7.93 11.58
N ASN A 215 10.03 7.14 12.63
CA ASN A 215 9.04 6.13 13.03
C ASN A 215 7.75 6.82 13.53
N LEU A 216 6.60 6.30 13.11
CA LEU A 216 5.28 6.90 13.31
C LEU A 216 4.50 6.28 14.49
N ASP A 217 5.14 5.44 15.31
CA ASP A 217 4.44 4.71 16.39
C ASP A 217 3.80 5.62 17.44
N LYS A 218 4.34 6.84 17.65
CA LYS A 218 3.74 7.81 18.56
C LYS A 218 2.30 8.20 18.18
N TYR A 219 1.92 8.02 16.91
CA TYR A 219 0.57 8.29 16.39
C TYR A 219 -0.34 7.06 16.41
N ARG A 220 0.21 5.85 16.60
CA ARG A 220 -0.55 4.59 16.64
C ARG A 220 -1.27 4.33 17.96
N ARG A 221 -1.28 5.31 18.86
CA ARG A 221 -1.99 5.26 20.15
C ARG A 221 -3.34 5.98 20.13
N PHE A 222 -3.69 6.61 19.02
CA PHE A 222 -4.96 7.31 18.85
C PHE A 222 -5.90 6.48 17.98
N GLU A 223 -7.21 6.70 18.07
CA GLU A 223 -8.14 5.97 17.20
C GLU A 223 -7.88 6.33 15.74
N ILE A 224 -7.55 7.61 15.48
CA ILE A 224 -7.08 8.09 14.19
C ILE A 224 -6.21 9.34 14.34
N SER A 225 -5.12 9.42 13.59
CA SER A 225 -4.21 10.58 13.47
C SER A 225 -4.08 11.01 12.01
N MET A 226 -4.26 12.30 11.74
CA MET A 226 -4.11 12.92 10.42
C MET A 226 -3.57 14.34 10.55
N ASN A 227 -3.04 14.90 9.45
CA ASN A 227 -2.60 16.29 9.44
C ASN A 227 -3.82 17.21 9.41
N TRP A 228 -3.89 18.15 10.34
CA TRP A 228 -4.85 19.24 10.26
C TRP A 228 -4.22 20.49 10.87
N ASP A 229 -3.85 21.46 10.02
CA ASP A 229 -3.31 22.74 10.47
C ASP A 229 -4.44 23.77 10.61
N GLU A 230 -4.23 24.83 11.40
CA GLU A 230 -5.32 25.73 11.76
C GLU A 230 -5.69 26.58 10.55
N GLY A 231 -6.97 26.56 10.18
CA GLY A 231 -7.45 27.23 8.97
C GLY A 231 -7.07 26.53 7.66
N ASP A 232 -6.55 25.30 7.71
CA ASP A 232 -6.20 24.49 6.53
C ASP A 232 -7.19 23.33 6.30
N SER A 233 -7.14 22.73 5.11
CA SER A 233 -7.88 21.52 4.77
C SER A 233 -7.31 20.30 5.52
N LEU A 234 -8.13 19.25 5.69
CA LEU A 234 -7.65 18.00 6.27
C LEU A 234 -6.63 17.32 5.35
N GLY A 235 -5.42 17.06 5.83
CA GLY A 235 -4.38 16.35 5.09
C GLY A 235 -4.59 14.85 5.12
N SER A 236 -5.08 14.31 3.99
CA SER A 236 -5.43 12.89 3.82
C SER A 236 -4.34 12.01 3.22
N GLN A 237 -3.11 12.53 3.13
CA GLN A 237 -1.96 11.83 2.54
C GLN A 237 -1.26 10.88 3.52
N VAL A 238 -1.41 11.13 4.82
CA VAL A 238 -0.96 10.26 5.91
C VAL A 238 -2.14 10.02 6.84
N ILE A 239 -2.56 8.77 6.95
CA ILE A 239 -3.66 8.38 7.85
C ILE A 239 -3.19 7.22 8.69
N ILE A 240 -3.20 7.39 10.01
CA ILE A 240 -2.86 6.32 10.96
C ILE A 240 -4.11 6.07 11.78
N ALA A 241 -4.78 4.94 11.55
CA ALA A 241 -6.10 4.71 12.13
C ALA A 241 -6.32 3.26 12.56
N HIS A 242 -7.01 3.09 13.67
CA HIS A 242 -7.66 1.83 13.97
C HIS A 242 -8.88 1.67 13.05
N LYS A 243 -9.19 0.44 12.67
CA LYS A 243 -10.26 0.16 11.70
C LYS A 243 -11.66 0.61 12.17
N ASN A 244 -11.87 0.65 13.48
CA ASN A 244 -13.12 1.08 14.11
C ASN A 244 -13.16 2.58 14.44
N ALA A 245 -12.17 3.39 14.02
CA ALA A 245 -12.14 4.81 14.34
C ALA A 245 -13.44 5.52 13.95
N ARG A 246 -14.04 6.23 14.91
CA ARG A 246 -15.38 6.84 14.76
C ARG A 246 -15.46 7.83 13.60
N PHE A 247 -14.36 8.53 13.35
CA PHE A 247 -14.28 9.49 12.25
C PHE A 247 -14.40 8.84 10.87
N LEU A 248 -13.91 7.60 10.66
CA LEU A 248 -13.90 6.97 9.34
C LEU A 248 -15.31 6.78 8.77
N ASN A 249 -16.24 6.32 9.59
CA ASN A 249 -17.65 6.15 9.18
C ASN A 249 -18.27 7.49 8.82
N ARG A 250 -18.11 8.50 9.67
CA ARG A 250 -18.65 9.85 9.42
C ARG A 250 -18.04 10.49 8.17
N TRP A 251 -16.74 10.28 7.95
CA TRP A 251 -16.05 10.80 6.78
C TRP A 251 -16.55 10.12 5.51
N LEU A 252 -16.71 8.79 5.48
CA LEU A 252 -17.32 8.12 4.33
C LEU A 252 -18.75 8.59 4.10
N ASP A 253 -19.56 8.68 5.16
CA ASP A 253 -20.97 9.09 5.09
C ASP A 253 -21.12 10.53 4.56
N SER A 254 -20.14 11.41 4.80
CA SER A 254 -20.16 12.77 4.24
C SER A 254 -20.18 12.81 2.72
N TYR A 255 -19.77 11.73 2.03
CA TYR A 255 -19.87 11.62 0.57
C TYR A 255 -21.31 11.51 0.06
N HIS A 256 -22.34 11.44 0.91
CA HIS A 256 -23.71 11.72 0.46
C HIS A 256 -23.82 13.13 -0.15
N ASP A 257 -23.03 14.10 0.33
CA ASP A 257 -22.93 15.46 -0.20
C ASP A 257 -21.74 15.64 -1.18
N TYR A 258 -21.36 14.57 -1.87
CA TYR A 258 -20.21 14.55 -2.77
C TYR A 258 -20.29 15.62 -3.88
N ARG A 259 -19.18 16.35 -4.05
CA ARG A 259 -19.02 17.39 -5.07
C ARG A 259 -18.02 16.95 -6.15
N PRO A 260 -18.47 16.54 -7.34
CA PRO A 260 -17.57 16.06 -8.39
C PRO A 260 -16.67 17.16 -9.00
N ASN A 261 -17.08 18.44 -8.89
CA ASN A 261 -16.43 19.57 -9.56
C ASN A 261 -15.47 20.37 -8.66
N ILE A 262 -15.12 19.85 -7.47
CA ILE A 262 -14.05 20.44 -6.66
C ILE A 262 -13.04 19.35 -6.23
N TRP A 263 -11.80 19.46 -6.69
CA TRP A 263 -10.74 18.45 -6.55
C TRP A 263 -10.51 17.95 -5.12
N TYR A 264 -10.31 18.86 -4.16
CA TYR A 264 -9.95 18.48 -2.78
C TYR A 264 -11.08 18.63 -1.76
N TYR A 265 -12.27 19.09 -2.20
CA TYR A 265 -13.36 19.41 -1.27
C TYR A 265 -13.79 18.19 -0.46
N ASN A 266 -13.99 17.05 -1.11
CA ASN A 266 -14.58 15.87 -0.47
C ASN A 266 -13.65 15.22 0.56
N ALA A 267 -12.35 15.17 0.27
CA ALA A 267 -11.35 14.55 1.13
C ALA A 267 -10.75 15.52 2.17
N GLY A 268 -10.75 16.82 1.88
CA GLY A 268 -10.10 17.85 2.69
C GLY A 268 -11.09 18.76 3.41
N ASP A 269 -11.91 19.51 2.68
CA ASP A 269 -12.73 20.60 3.25
C ASP A 269 -14.01 20.13 3.92
N LEU A 270 -14.73 19.21 3.25
CA LEU A 270 -16.02 18.68 3.68
C LEU A 270 -15.93 18.01 5.06
N PRO A 271 -14.98 17.11 5.35
CA PRO A 271 -14.85 16.53 6.68
C PRO A 271 -14.56 17.57 7.78
N ILE A 272 -13.79 18.62 7.48
CA ILE A 272 -13.58 19.71 8.44
C ILE A 272 -14.89 20.43 8.73
N ARG A 273 -15.56 20.91 7.67
CA ARG A 273 -16.74 21.77 7.79
C ARG A 273 -17.96 21.05 8.32
N GLY A 274 -18.17 19.79 7.91
CA GLY A 274 -19.34 19.00 8.26
C GLY A 274 -19.20 18.16 9.53
N ILE A 275 -17.96 17.90 9.99
CA ILE A 275 -17.70 16.97 11.10
C ILE A 275 -16.77 17.60 12.13
N LEU A 276 -15.52 17.86 11.79
CA LEU A 276 -14.46 18.13 12.78
C LEU A 276 -14.55 19.53 13.41
N ASN A 277 -15.20 20.50 12.77
CA ASN A 277 -15.50 21.78 13.41
C ASN A 277 -16.54 21.65 14.55
N PHE A 278 -17.40 20.64 14.50
CA PHE A 278 -18.41 20.36 15.53
C PHE A 278 -17.96 19.28 16.52
N HIS A 279 -17.11 18.37 16.04
CA HIS A 279 -16.61 17.20 16.77
C HIS A 279 -15.09 17.04 16.62
N PRO A 280 -14.28 18.02 17.08
CA PRO A 280 -12.83 17.95 16.96
C PRO A 280 -12.22 16.77 17.73
N GLU A 281 -12.91 16.27 18.76
CA GLU A 281 -12.48 15.14 19.59
C GLU A 281 -12.33 13.81 18.82
N LEU A 282 -12.90 13.72 17.61
CA LEU A 282 -12.88 12.50 16.79
C LEU A 282 -11.54 12.26 16.06
N LEU A 283 -10.61 13.22 16.11
CA LEU A 283 -9.36 13.15 15.38
C LEU A 283 -8.19 13.59 16.25
N HIS A 284 -7.12 12.79 16.30
CA HIS A 284 -5.84 13.28 16.79
C HIS A 284 -5.21 14.17 15.72
N ARG A 285 -5.09 15.46 16.06
CA ARG A 285 -4.66 16.51 15.15
C ARG A 285 -3.13 16.63 15.13
N VAL A 286 -2.51 16.17 14.05
CA VAL A 286 -1.07 16.34 13.79
C VAL A 286 -0.83 17.71 13.12
N LYS A 287 0.07 18.53 13.67
CA LYS A 287 0.21 19.96 13.34
C LYS A 287 1.52 20.22 12.59
N GLY A 288 1.53 19.77 11.34
CA GLY A 288 2.60 20.02 10.40
C GLY A 288 3.69 18.97 10.39
N GLU A 289 3.77 18.04 11.36
CA GLU A 289 4.77 16.96 11.37
C GLU A 289 4.60 15.97 10.21
N PHE A 290 3.39 15.83 9.66
CA PHE A 290 3.12 15.03 8.45
C PHE A 290 3.41 15.77 7.14
N GLY A 291 3.85 17.03 7.20
CA GLY A 291 4.38 17.74 6.04
C GLY A 291 3.38 17.85 4.88
N ALA A 292 2.09 18.07 5.21
CA ALA A 292 1.01 18.20 4.22
C ALA A 292 0.84 19.63 3.66
N ASP A 293 1.56 20.62 4.21
CA ASP A 293 1.52 22.00 3.76
C ASP A 293 2.15 22.12 2.36
N SER A 294 1.29 22.27 1.35
CA SER A 294 1.69 22.36 -0.05
C SER A 294 2.71 23.45 -0.35
N LYS A 295 2.65 24.60 0.34
CA LYS A 295 3.61 25.69 0.15
C LYS A 295 4.98 25.30 0.68
N LYS A 296 5.03 24.59 1.82
CA LYS A 296 6.28 24.06 2.36
C LYS A 296 6.84 22.93 1.51
N SER A 297 6.00 22.05 0.97
CA SER A 297 6.45 20.95 0.12
C SER A 297 7.23 21.44 -1.10
N LEU A 298 6.78 22.53 -1.75
CA LEU A 298 7.48 23.11 -2.91
C LEU A 298 8.87 23.68 -2.57
N LYS A 299 9.10 24.12 -1.33
CA LYS A 299 10.43 24.61 -0.90
C LYS A 299 11.49 23.52 -0.95
N HIS A 300 11.10 22.25 -0.80
CA HIS A 300 12.04 21.12 -0.87
C HIS A 300 12.69 20.94 -2.25
N PHE A 301 12.14 21.60 -3.27
CA PHE A 301 12.60 21.53 -4.66
C PHE A 301 13.11 22.87 -5.19
N THR A 302 12.98 23.95 -4.41
CA THR A 302 13.21 25.33 -4.90
C THR A 302 14.05 26.20 -3.97
N GLU A 303 14.18 25.85 -2.69
CA GLU A 303 14.88 26.68 -1.69
C GLU A 303 16.08 25.91 -1.12
N GLU A 304 17.27 26.20 -1.68
CA GLU A 304 18.53 25.62 -1.21
C GLU A 304 18.80 25.98 0.25
N GLY A 305 19.19 25.00 1.08
CA GLY A 305 19.44 25.20 2.51
C GLY A 305 18.19 25.33 3.40
N TYR A 306 16.98 25.15 2.86
CA TYR A 306 15.77 25.11 3.69
C TYR A 306 15.77 23.87 4.58
N GLU A 307 15.94 24.06 5.89
CA GLU A 307 15.98 22.99 6.91
C GLU A 307 14.63 22.75 7.62
N GLY A 308 13.56 23.45 7.21
CA GLY A 308 12.25 23.35 7.86
C GLY A 308 11.62 21.95 7.81
N TRP A 309 12.17 21.05 6.99
CA TRP A 309 11.79 19.64 6.88
C TRP A 309 12.31 18.76 8.02
N ARG A 310 13.31 19.21 8.79
CA ARG A 310 13.95 18.40 9.85
C ARG A 310 13.04 18.06 11.02
N LYS A 311 11.98 18.84 11.21
CA LYS A 311 10.95 18.59 12.23
C LYS A 311 9.83 17.65 11.77
N ASN A 312 9.83 17.25 10.49
CA ASN A 312 8.81 16.38 9.95
C ASN A 312 9.10 14.91 10.27
N ASP A 313 8.05 14.18 10.62
CA ASP A 313 8.10 12.72 10.70
C ASP A 313 7.81 12.08 9.35
N ALA A 314 7.00 12.74 8.53
CA ALA A 314 6.71 12.39 7.14
C ALA A 314 6.49 13.67 6.32
N ILE A 315 6.69 13.58 5.01
CA ILE A 315 6.50 14.71 4.09
C ILE A 315 5.76 14.25 2.85
N HIS A 316 4.65 14.91 2.53
CA HIS A 316 4.00 14.76 1.23
C HIS A 316 4.74 15.61 0.20
N LEU A 317 5.44 14.95 -0.72
CA LEU A 317 6.36 15.61 -1.65
C LEU A 317 5.65 16.39 -2.77
N LEU A 318 4.39 16.07 -3.07
CA LEU A 318 3.63 16.71 -4.16
C LEU A 318 4.37 16.64 -5.51
N VAL A 319 5.04 15.53 -5.80
CA VAL A 319 5.92 15.44 -6.98
C VAL A 319 5.16 15.58 -8.30
N ASN A 320 3.89 15.17 -8.31
CA ASN A 320 3.00 15.33 -9.45
C ASN A 320 2.53 16.77 -9.66
N HIS A 321 2.76 17.67 -8.69
CA HIS A 321 2.40 19.10 -8.78
C HIS A 321 3.60 20.02 -8.98
N LEU A 322 4.81 19.46 -9.18
CA LEU A 322 6.01 20.27 -9.39
C LEU A 322 5.93 21.12 -10.67
N TYR A 323 5.06 20.79 -11.63
CA TYR A 323 4.79 21.64 -12.80
C TYR A 323 4.30 23.06 -12.44
N SER A 324 3.81 23.26 -11.21
CA SER A 324 3.41 24.58 -10.70
C SER A 324 4.59 25.47 -10.29
N VAL A 325 5.80 24.92 -10.22
CA VAL A 325 7.05 25.65 -9.97
C VAL A 325 7.52 26.29 -11.30
N LYS A 326 7.98 27.55 -11.23
CA LYS A 326 8.26 28.37 -12.42
C LYS A 326 9.35 27.81 -13.36
N PRO A 327 9.31 28.17 -14.66
CA PRO A 327 10.03 27.45 -15.73
C PRO A 327 11.52 27.73 -15.87
N GLU A 328 12.07 28.81 -15.29
CA GLU A 328 13.44 29.24 -15.57
C GLU A 328 14.53 28.26 -15.04
N ASP A 329 14.19 27.40 -14.07
CA ASP A 329 15.05 26.33 -13.53
C ASP A 329 14.49 24.91 -13.79
N PHE A 330 13.33 24.81 -14.46
CA PHE A 330 12.56 23.57 -14.56
C PHE A 330 12.95 22.75 -15.79
N LYS A 331 14.10 22.08 -15.75
CA LYS A 331 14.30 20.88 -16.60
C LYS A 331 13.31 19.79 -16.13
N PRO A 332 12.87 18.85 -16.98
CA PRO A 332 12.11 17.71 -16.51
C PRO A 332 12.92 17.02 -15.41
N LEU A 333 12.47 17.15 -14.16
CA LEU A 333 13.10 16.54 -13.00
C LEU A 333 12.74 15.05 -13.03
N VAL A 334 13.41 14.32 -13.91
CA VAL A 334 13.48 12.87 -13.80
C VAL A 334 14.44 12.59 -12.66
N PHE A 335 13.90 12.45 -11.46
CA PHE A 335 14.71 12.02 -10.33
C PHE A 335 15.19 10.60 -10.54
N ASP A 336 16.49 10.39 -10.34
CA ASP A 336 17.14 9.10 -10.30
C ASP A 336 18.38 9.16 -9.39
N GLU A 337 19.08 8.04 -9.28
CA GLU A 337 20.27 7.87 -8.44
C GLU A 337 21.45 8.74 -8.88
N GLU A 338 21.49 9.20 -10.14
CA GLU A 338 22.55 10.06 -10.66
C GLU A 338 22.23 11.53 -10.36
N MET A 339 21.04 11.97 -10.72
CA MET A 339 20.55 13.32 -10.45
C MET A 339 20.63 13.65 -8.97
N ILE A 340 20.21 12.71 -8.11
CA ILE A 340 20.12 12.97 -6.67
C ILE A 340 21.48 13.17 -6.00
N GLN A 341 22.58 12.73 -6.61
CA GLN A 341 23.93 12.95 -6.06
C GLN A 341 24.31 14.43 -6.03
N THR A 342 23.84 15.18 -7.02
CA THR A 342 24.18 16.61 -7.21
C THR A 342 22.99 17.55 -6.99
N TYR A 343 21.79 17.00 -6.75
CA TYR A 343 20.61 17.81 -6.51
C TYR A 343 20.75 18.61 -5.20
N LYS A 344 20.84 19.93 -5.35
CA LYS A 344 21.20 20.87 -4.27
C LYS A 344 20.07 21.25 -3.33
N PHE A 345 18.83 21.00 -3.72
CA PHE A 345 17.65 21.31 -2.92
C PHE A 345 17.39 20.25 -1.83
N PRO A 346 16.59 20.56 -0.78
CA PRO A 346 16.38 19.67 0.35
C PRO A 346 15.95 18.24 -0.01
N PHE A 347 15.14 18.04 -1.05
CA PHE A 347 14.78 16.69 -1.50
C PHE A 347 16.00 15.84 -1.88
N GLY A 348 17.03 16.46 -2.47
CA GLY A 348 18.30 15.80 -2.78
C GLY A 348 18.99 15.27 -1.53
N GLN A 349 19.04 16.11 -0.49
CA GLN A 349 19.62 15.72 0.79
C GLN A 349 18.80 14.63 1.48
N MET A 350 17.48 14.77 1.53
CA MET A 350 16.56 13.75 2.06
C MET A 350 16.78 12.39 1.40
N ALA A 351 16.82 12.36 0.07
CA ALA A 351 16.99 11.13 -0.68
C ALA A 351 18.38 10.51 -0.48
N ARG A 352 19.44 11.32 -0.45
CA ARG A 352 20.80 10.83 -0.13
C ARG A 352 20.89 10.23 1.27
N GLU A 353 20.24 10.84 2.27
CA GLU A 353 20.20 10.32 3.64
C GLU A 353 19.46 8.97 3.72
N VAL A 354 18.35 8.81 2.99
CA VAL A 354 17.65 7.53 2.89
C VAL A 354 18.51 6.48 2.19
N LEU A 355 19.11 6.81 1.04
CA LEU A 355 19.95 5.87 0.29
C LEU A 355 21.19 5.44 1.09
N ALA A 356 21.82 6.35 1.83
CA ALA A 356 22.93 6.02 2.72
C ALA A 356 22.50 5.02 3.80
N ALA A 357 21.36 5.27 4.47
CA ALA A 357 20.84 4.38 5.50
C ALA A 357 20.45 2.99 4.96
N LEU A 358 19.97 2.92 3.71
CA LEU A 358 19.67 1.64 3.04
C LEU A 358 20.95 0.84 2.77
N ASN A 359 22.01 1.51 2.29
CA ASN A 359 23.31 0.86 2.02
C ASN A 359 23.96 0.32 3.30
N GLU A 360 23.93 1.10 4.40
CA GLU A 360 24.40 0.64 5.71
C GLU A 360 23.62 -0.59 6.19
N THR A 361 22.30 -0.57 6.02
CA THR A 361 21.46 -1.70 6.41
C THR A 361 21.83 -2.94 5.60
N ASP A 362 21.95 -2.84 4.27
CA ASP A 362 22.28 -3.98 3.40
C ASP A 362 23.67 -4.54 3.70
N SER A 363 24.66 -3.69 4.03
CA SER A 363 26.02 -4.13 4.39
C SER A 363 26.11 -4.92 5.69
N ASN A 364 25.18 -4.74 6.63
CA ASN A 364 25.16 -5.47 7.90
C ASN A 364 24.56 -6.89 7.80
N TYR A 365 24.05 -7.28 6.63
CA TYR A 365 23.49 -8.62 6.38
C TYR A 365 24.37 -9.50 5.47
N PHE A 366 25.54 -9.01 5.05
CA PHE A 366 26.59 -9.76 4.37
C PHE A 366 27.82 -9.86 5.27
#